data_AF-A0A1H9B1D2-F1
#
_entry.id   AF-A0A1H9B1D2-F1
#
_cell.length_a   1.000
_cell.length_b   1.000
_cell.length_c   1.000
_cell.angle_alpha   90.00
_cell.angle_beta   90.00
_cell.angle_gamma   90.00
#
_symmetry.space_group_name_H-M   'P 1'
#
loop_
_entity.id
_entity.type
_entity.pdbx_description
1 polymer ?
#
loop_
_entity_poly.entity_id
_entity_poly.type
_entity_poly.pdbx_seq_one_letter_code
_entity_poly.pdbx_strand_id
1 'polypeptide(L)'
;MRNIRLSSGEIAQVDCLSCAIISGQVKPNGGVIIETDYFHAHQDVAYPIKGLVILASKRHIHCFDELNNDEKLDYINLLTKIRQAQREVLGIEYVYYFYNEDTTHHFHTWMVPRYEWMNAFGRSVESLRPVLLHARNNLSNEEHEKEVREAIELLRESIKNRSL
;
A
#
# COMPACT_ATOMS: atom_id res chain seq x y z
N MET A 1 7.58 -20.95 2.79
CA MET A 1 7.60 -19.91 3.85
C MET A 1 8.69 -18.88 3.59
N ARG A 2 8.33 -17.60 3.61
CA ARG A 2 9.22 -16.43 3.43
C ARG A 2 9.37 -15.70 4.77
N ASN A 3 10.55 -15.14 5.04
CA ASN A 3 10.81 -14.27 6.19
C ASN A 3 10.63 -12.82 5.77
N ILE A 4 9.65 -12.12 6.34
CA ILE A 4 9.33 -10.73 6.01
C ILE A 4 9.55 -9.88 7.24
N ARG A 5 10.43 -8.88 7.12
CA ARG A 5 10.67 -7.91 8.19
C ARG A 5 9.62 -6.80 8.12
N LEU A 6 8.82 -6.69 9.17
CA LEU A 6 7.83 -5.64 9.35
C LEU A 6 8.51 -4.34 9.79
N SER A 7 7.83 -3.20 9.66
CA SER A 7 8.30 -1.88 10.12
C SER A 7 8.48 -1.84 11.64
N SER A 8 7.71 -2.66 12.38
CA SER A 8 7.89 -2.87 13.83
C SER A 8 9.22 -3.54 14.20
N GLY A 9 9.94 -4.11 13.22
CA GLY A 9 11.15 -4.89 13.43
C GLY A 9 10.91 -6.40 13.62
N GLU A 10 9.66 -6.83 13.80
CA GLU A 10 9.28 -8.25 13.86
C GLU A 10 9.50 -8.96 12.52
N ILE A 11 9.70 -10.27 12.57
CA ILE A 11 9.82 -11.12 11.38
C ILE A 11 8.58 -12.01 11.29
N ALA A 12 7.78 -11.80 10.25
CA ALA A 12 6.66 -12.66 9.92
C ALA A 12 7.13 -13.82 9.01
N GLN A 13 6.82 -15.07 9.41
CA GLN A 13 7.05 -16.25 8.59
C GLN A 13 5.75 -16.70 7.92
N VAL A 14 5.60 -16.37 6.64
CA VAL A 14 4.34 -16.62 5.90
C VAL A 14 4.63 -17.12 4.49
N ASP A 15 3.74 -17.93 3.93
CA ASP A 15 3.87 -18.34 2.52
C ASP A 15 3.50 -17.20 1.57
N CYS A 16 2.48 -16.42 1.94
CA CYS A 16 2.08 -15.21 1.23
C CYS A 16 1.67 -14.12 2.23
N LEU A 17 2.31 -12.94 2.12
CA LEU A 17 2.04 -11.80 2.99
C LEU A 17 0.62 -11.26 2.81
N SER A 18 0.19 -11.06 1.56
CA SER A 18 -1.15 -10.53 1.28
C SER A 18 -2.23 -11.45 1.85
N CYS A 19 -2.12 -12.77 1.66
CA CYS A 19 -3.04 -13.73 2.30
C CYS A 19 -2.99 -13.68 3.83
N ALA A 20 -1.80 -13.56 4.41
CA ALA A 20 -1.65 -13.43 5.87
C ALA A 20 -2.30 -12.14 6.40
N ILE A 21 -2.25 -11.05 5.64
CA ILE A 21 -2.94 -9.80 5.98
C ILE A 21 -4.46 -9.95 5.86
N ILE A 22 -4.94 -10.50 4.75
CA ILE A 22 -6.39 -10.71 4.48
C ILE A 22 -7.01 -11.65 5.53
N SER A 23 -6.29 -12.69 5.93
CA SER A 23 -6.75 -13.63 6.97
C SER A 23 -6.62 -13.09 8.40
N GLY A 24 -6.00 -11.92 8.59
CA GLY A 24 -5.75 -11.32 9.89
C GLY A 24 -4.58 -11.94 10.69
N GLN A 25 -3.81 -12.85 10.09
CA GLN A 25 -2.59 -13.41 10.70
C GLN A 25 -1.50 -12.35 10.87
N VAL A 26 -1.41 -11.40 9.93
CA VAL A 26 -0.54 -10.22 9.99
C VAL A 26 -1.41 -8.99 9.99
N LYS A 27 -1.20 -8.08 10.94
CA LYS A 27 -1.94 -6.81 10.99
C LYS A 27 -1.06 -5.69 10.45
N PRO A 28 -1.50 -4.95 9.41
CA PRO A 28 -0.77 -3.79 8.95
C PRO A 28 -0.81 -2.68 10.00
N ASN A 29 0.27 -1.91 10.12
CA ASN A 29 0.31 -0.74 10.99
C ASN A 29 -0.79 0.25 10.57
N GLY A 30 -1.62 0.67 11.53
CA GLY A 30 -2.78 1.54 11.27
C GLY A 30 -4.00 0.83 10.66
N GLY A 31 -3.90 -0.45 10.33
CA GLY A 31 -5.02 -1.28 9.87
C GLY A 31 -5.42 -1.07 8.42
N VAL A 32 -6.60 -1.59 8.08
CA VAL A 32 -7.20 -1.57 6.74
C VAL A 32 -7.70 -0.17 6.40
N ILE A 33 -7.39 0.36 5.22
CA ILE A 33 -7.92 1.64 4.74
C ILE A 33 -9.35 1.43 4.21
N ILE A 34 -9.52 0.44 3.34
CA ILE A 34 -10.81 0.08 2.74
C ILE A 34 -10.77 -1.38 2.28
N GLU A 35 -11.93 -2.02 2.31
CA GLU A 35 -12.14 -3.37 1.80
C GLU A 35 -13.44 -3.39 0.99
N THR A 36 -13.42 -4.10 -0.13
CA THR A 36 -14.58 -4.37 -1.01
C THR A 36 -14.79 -5.88 -1.08
N ASP A 37 -15.70 -6.38 -1.91
CA ASP A 37 -15.88 -7.82 -2.08
C ASP A 37 -14.65 -8.49 -2.71
N TYR A 38 -13.88 -7.77 -3.52
CA TYR A 38 -12.76 -8.34 -4.29
C TYR A 38 -11.38 -7.85 -3.87
N PHE A 39 -11.27 -6.69 -3.22
CA PHE A 39 -9.99 -6.05 -2.90
C PHE A 39 -9.90 -5.58 -1.46
N HIS A 40 -8.67 -5.40 -1.03
CA HIS A 40 -8.31 -4.84 0.26
C HIS A 40 -7.15 -3.85 0.07
N ALA A 41 -7.24 -2.70 0.72
CA ALA A 41 -6.21 -1.66 0.69
C ALA A 41 -5.70 -1.33 2.09
N HIS A 42 -4.38 -1.27 2.24
CA HIS A 42 -3.74 -0.97 3.52
C HIS A 42 -2.40 -0.25 3.32
N GLN A 43 -1.84 0.30 4.39
CA GLN A 43 -0.48 0.82 4.38
C GLN A 43 0.54 -0.32 4.26
N ASP A 44 1.62 -0.11 3.51
CA ASP A 44 2.71 -1.09 3.45
C ASP A 44 3.30 -1.37 4.83
N VAL A 45 3.50 -2.65 5.12
CA VAL A 45 3.90 -3.13 6.46
C VAL A 45 5.41 -3.03 6.70
N ALA A 46 6.22 -2.67 5.71
CA ALA A 46 7.67 -2.66 5.77
C ALA A 46 8.29 -1.29 5.43
N TYR A 47 7.52 -0.38 4.83
CA TYR A 47 7.93 0.96 4.43
C TYR A 47 6.96 2.00 5.00
N PRO A 48 7.37 2.74 6.05
CA PRO A 48 6.50 3.72 6.70
C PRO A 48 6.47 5.03 5.89
N ILE A 49 5.99 5.00 4.65
CA ILE A 49 5.79 6.21 3.85
C ILE A 49 4.35 6.66 4.05
N LYS A 50 4.16 7.87 4.57
CA LYS A 50 2.83 8.47 4.77
C LYS A 50 2.01 8.39 3.49
N GLY A 51 0.82 7.80 3.58
CA GLY A 51 -0.10 7.66 2.45
C GLY A 51 0.32 6.65 1.38
N LEU A 52 1.34 5.82 1.61
CA LEU A 52 1.65 4.71 0.71
C LEU A 52 0.62 3.60 0.89
N VAL A 53 -0.08 3.26 -0.19
CA VAL A 53 -1.15 2.27 -0.17
C VAL A 53 -0.76 1.06 -1.01
N ILE A 54 -0.97 -0.12 -0.44
CA ILE A 54 -0.95 -1.41 -1.13
C ILE A 54 -2.40 -1.78 -1.40
N LEU A 55 -2.78 -1.88 -2.67
CA LEU A 55 -4.07 -2.39 -3.12
C LEU A 55 -3.88 -3.84 -3.60
N ALA A 56 -4.38 -4.80 -2.83
CA ALA A 56 -4.22 -6.22 -3.10
C ALA A 56 -5.57 -6.90 -3.36
N SER A 57 -5.59 -7.88 -4.27
CA SER A 57 -6.78 -8.73 -4.45
C SER A 57 -7.03 -9.56 -3.19
N LYS A 58 -8.28 -9.91 -2.91
CA LYS A 58 -8.58 -10.88 -1.85
C LYS A 58 -8.29 -12.30 -2.29
N ARG A 59 -8.68 -12.63 -3.52
CA ARG A 59 -8.37 -13.90 -4.17
C ARG A 59 -6.87 -13.97 -4.46
N HIS A 60 -6.26 -15.12 -4.21
CA HIS A 60 -4.87 -15.36 -4.55
C HIS A 60 -4.75 -15.55 -6.07
N ILE A 61 -4.25 -14.53 -6.75
CA ILE A 61 -3.90 -14.50 -8.18
C ILE A 61 -2.54 -13.85 -8.33
N HIS A 62 -1.93 -13.98 -9.50
CA HIS A 62 -0.59 -13.45 -9.75
C HIS A 62 -0.59 -12.27 -10.71
N CYS A 63 -1.46 -12.29 -11.72
CA CYS A 63 -1.41 -11.33 -12.82
C CYS A 63 -2.78 -10.74 -13.21
N PHE A 64 -2.75 -9.68 -14.03
CA PHE A 64 -3.95 -8.93 -14.43
C PHE A 64 -4.96 -9.74 -15.26
N ASP A 65 -4.50 -10.70 -16.05
CA ASP A 65 -5.36 -11.52 -16.91
C ASP A 65 -6.11 -12.63 -16.14
N GLU A 66 -5.73 -12.89 -14.88
CA GLU A 66 -6.48 -13.75 -13.97
C GLU A 66 -7.71 -13.06 -13.36
N LEU A 67 -7.82 -11.73 -13.47
CA LEU A 67 -8.97 -10.97 -12.96
C LEU A 67 -10.22 -11.23 -13.80
N ASN A 68 -11.35 -11.51 -13.13
CA ASN A 68 -12.66 -11.51 -13.77
C ASN A 68 -13.16 -10.07 -14.00
N ASN A 69 -14.30 -9.91 -14.70
CA ASN A 69 -14.80 -8.58 -15.07
C ASN A 69 -15.23 -7.73 -13.87
N ASP A 70 -15.81 -8.34 -12.84
CA ASP A 70 -16.23 -7.63 -11.63
C ASP A 70 -15.01 -7.18 -10.82
N GLU A 71 -13.99 -8.05 -10.72
CA GLU A 71 -12.70 -7.71 -10.09
C GLU A 71 -11.99 -6.58 -10.86
N LYS A 72 -12.03 -6.57 -12.19
CA LYS A 72 -11.43 -5.48 -13.00
C LYS A 72 -12.10 -4.13 -12.72
N LEU A 73 -13.42 -4.10 -12.66
CA LEU A 73 -14.19 -2.88 -12.38
C LEU A 73 -13.96 -2.40 -10.95
N ASP A 74 -13.99 -3.31 -9.97
CA ASP A 74 -13.74 -2.97 -8.58
C ASP A 74 -12.31 -2.45 -8.38
N TYR A 75 -11.32 -3.10 -9.01
CA TYR A 75 -9.92 -2.68 -8.96
C TYR A 75 -9.72 -1.23 -9.42
N ILE A 76 -10.21 -0.87 -10.60
CA ILE A 76 -10.00 0.48 -11.15
C ILE A 76 -10.78 1.55 -10.38
N ASN A 77 -11.99 1.22 -9.92
CA ASN A 77 -12.81 2.12 -9.10
C ASN A 77 -12.13 2.39 -7.75
N LEU A 78 -11.65 1.34 -7.09
CA LEU A 78 -10.98 1.44 -5.80
C LEU A 78 -9.64 2.18 -5.90
N LEU A 79 -8.83 1.88 -6.93
CA LEU A 79 -7.57 2.58 -7.20
C LEU A 79 -7.79 4.09 -7.38
N THR A 80 -8.81 4.47 -8.15
CA THR A 80 -9.17 5.87 -8.41
C THR A 80 -9.67 6.56 -7.14
N LYS A 81 -10.52 5.88 -6.36
CA LYS A 81 -11.07 6.37 -5.10
C LYS A 81 -9.97 6.66 -4.08
N ILE A 82 -9.01 5.75 -3.93
CA ILE A 82 -7.85 5.93 -3.06
C ILE A 82 -6.99 7.10 -3.54
N ARG A 83 -6.71 7.18 -4.85
CA ARG A 83 -5.89 8.27 -5.40
C ARG A 83 -6.52 9.63 -5.17
N GLN A 84 -7.84 9.74 -5.30
CA GLN A 84 -8.57 10.96 -5.02
C GLN A 84 -8.45 11.36 -3.54
N ALA A 85 -8.67 10.41 -2.62
CA ALA A 85 -8.51 10.66 -1.19
C ALA A 85 -7.08 11.11 -0.83
N GLN A 86 -6.04 10.44 -1.36
CA GLN A 86 -4.64 10.85 -1.17
C GLN A 86 -4.39 12.31 -1.56
N ARG A 87 -5.02 12.78 -2.65
CA ARG A 87 -4.89 14.18 -3.08
C ARG A 87 -5.58 15.13 -2.12
N GLU A 88 -6.83 14.85 -1.80
CA GLU A 88 -7.71 15.79 -1.11
C GLU A 88 -7.40 15.91 0.39
N VAL A 89 -7.12 14.80 1.07
CA VAL A 89 -6.93 14.81 2.53
C VAL A 89 -5.48 14.77 2.99
N LEU A 90 -4.55 14.34 2.12
CA LEU A 90 -3.11 14.28 2.45
C LEU A 90 -2.26 15.26 1.63
N GLY A 91 -2.86 16.00 0.68
CA GLY A 91 -2.12 16.93 -0.18
C GLY A 91 -1.10 16.25 -1.10
N ILE A 92 -1.26 14.95 -1.39
CA ILE A 92 -0.31 14.20 -2.23
C ILE A 92 -0.52 14.58 -3.70
N GLU A 93 0.43 15.34 -4.24
CA GLU A 93 0.39 15.82 -5.63
C GLU A 93 0.61 14.71 -6.65
N TYR A 94 1.65 13.88 -6.44
CA TYR A 94 2.03 12.82 -7.36
C TYR A 94 2.12 11.47 -6.65
N VAL A 95 1.76 10.42 -7.39
CA VAL A 95 1.83 9.02 -6.96
C VAL A 95 2.49 8.23 -8.06
N TYR A 96 3.46 7.40 -7.70
CA TYR A 96 4.02 6.40 -8.59
C TYR A 96 3.30 5.08 -8.34
N TYR A 97 2.88 4.44 -9.44
CA TYR A 97 2.27 3.12 -9.41
C TYR A 97 3.35 2.10 -9.72
N PHE A 98 3.55 1.14 -8.83
CA PHE A 98 4.50 0.06 -9.04
C PHE A 98 3.79 -1.28 -8.94
N TYR A 99 4.06 -2.12 -9.93
CA TYR A 99 3.50 -3.45 -10.09
C TYR A 99 4.50 -4.28 -10.91
N ASN A 100 4.75 -5.50 -10.47
CA ASN A 100 5.70 -6.40 -11.12
C ASN A 100 5.25 -7.87 -10.95
N GLU A 101 5.24 -8.61 -12.06
CA GLU A 101 4.82 -10.03 -12.12
C GLU A 101 6.01 -10.99 -12.22
N ASP A 102 7.24 -10.46 -12.25
CA ASP A 102 8.49 -11.24 -12.26
C ASP A 102 8.79 -11.91 -10.90
N THR A 103 7.78 -12.02 -10.06
CA THR A 103 7.79 -12.66 -8.76
C THR A 103 6.56 -13.53 -8.62
N THR A 104 6.65 -14.65 -7.90
CA THR A 104 5.46 -15.46 -7.52
C THR A 104 4.71 -14.84 -6.35
N HIS A 105 4.60 -13.52 -6.34
CA HIS A 105 3.86 -12.80 -5.31
C HIS A 105 2.38 -12.74 -5.68
N HIS A 106 1.56 -12.53 -4.66
CA HIS A 106 0.14 -12.30 -4.78
C HIS A 106 -0.10 -10.94 -5.45
N PHE A 107 -1.12 -10.81 -6.28
CA PHE A 107 -1.46 -9.58 -6.99
C PHE A 107 -1.66 -8.39 -6.05
N HIS A 108 -0.80 -7.38 -6.19
CA HIS A 108 -0.95 -6.12 -5.47
C HIS A 108 -0.27 -4.99 -6.22
N THR A 109 -0.89 -3.81 -6.19
CA THR A 109 -0.32 -2.59 -6.76
C THR A 109 0.08 -1.63 -5.64
N TRP A 110 1.28 -1.08 -5.76
CA TRP A 110 1.78 -0.06 -4.85
C TRP A 110 1.41 1.32 -5.38
N MET A 111 0.81 2.14 -4.53
CA MET A 111 0.55 3.55 -4.77
C MET A 111 1.50 4.35 -3.89
N VAL A 112 2.66 4.73 -4.45
CA VAL A 112 3.77 5.36 -3.71
C VAL A 112 3.72 6.88 -3.87
N PRO A 113 3.38 7.65 -2.81
CA PRO A 113 3.38 9.10 -2.86
C PRO A 113 4.76 9.65 -3.17
N ARG A 114 4.81 10.80 -3.84
CA ARG A 114 6.05 11.55 -4.07
C ARG A 114 6.05 12.82 -3.25
N TYR A 115 6.90 12.83 -2.24
CA TYR A 115 7.17 13.99 -1.39
C TYR A 115 8.46 14.69 -1.80
N GLU A 116 8.62 15.95 -1.41
CA GLU A 116 9.78 16.79 -1.78
C GLU A 116 11.12 16.14 -1.43
N TRP A 117 11.23 15.56 -0.23
CA TRP A 117 12.46 14.88 0.21
C TRP A 117 12.90 13.74 -0.72
N MET A 118 11.96 13.16 -1.49
CA MET A 118 12.25 12.08 -2.42
C MET A 118 12.96 12.56 -3.70
N ASN A 119 12.93 13.87 -3.99
CA ASN A 119 13.60 14.44 -5.17
C ASN A 119 15.12 14.24 -5.12
N ALA A 120 15.70 14.10 -3.92
CA ALA A 120 17.11 13.77 -3.72
C ALA A 120 17.51 12.41 -4.34
N PHE A 121 16.56 11.52 -4.58
CA PHE A 121 16.78 10.20 -5.21
C PHE A 121 16.42 10.18 -6.70
N GLY A 122 16.03 11.32 -7.27
CA GLY A 122 15.57 11.44 -8.65
C GLY A 122 14.06 11.20 -8.85
N ARG A 123 13.63 11.30 -10.12
CA ARG A 123 12.22 11.21 -10.54
C ARG A 123 11.95 10.09 -11.56
N SER A 124 12.91 9.20 -11.77
CA SER A 124 12.75 8.01 -12.63
C SER A 124 12.27 6.80 -11.83
N VAL A 125 11.94 5.71 -12.53
CA VAL A 125 11.65 4.40 -11.93
C VAL A 125 12.78 3.90 -11.01
N GLU A 126 14.03 4.27 -11.32
CA GLU A 126 15.22 3.89 -10.55
C GLU A 126 15.23 4.52 -9.15
N SER A 127 14.52 5.64 -8.96
CA SER A 127 14.42 6.32 -7.66
C SER A 127 13.62 5.54 -6.62
N LEU A 128 12.77 4.59 -7.04
CA LEU A 128 11.82 3.94 -6.15
C LEU A 128 12.52 3.17 -5.03
N ARG A 129 13.48 2.30 -5.39
CA ARG A 129 14.17 1.46 -4.40
C ARG A 129 14.97 2.29 -3.38
N PRO A 130 15.79 3.28 -3.76
CA PRO A 130 16.45 4.16 -2.81
C PRO A 130 15.49 4.88 -1.86
N VAL A 131 14.36 5.39 -2.35
CA VAL A 131 13.34 6.05 -1.53
C VAL A 131 12.77 5.10 -0.47
N LEU A 132 12.40 3.89 -0.88
CA LEU A 132 11.86 2.87 0.03
C LEU A 132 12.87 2.50 1.12
N LEU A 133 14.13 2.30 0.74
CA LEU A 133 15.21 2.00 1.69
C LEU A 133 15.47 3.17 2.66
N HIS A 134 15.45 4.41 2.16
CA HIS A 134 15.59 5.58 3.01
C HIS A 134 14.45 5.66 4.04
N ALA A 135 13.20 5.46 3.62
CA ALA A 135 12.05 5.46 4.51
C ALA A 135 12.17 4.39 5.61
N ARG A 136 12.52 3.16 5.23
CA ARG A 136 12.72 2.07 6.19
C ARG A 136 13.82 2.35 7.21
N ASN A 137 14.93 2.93 6.77
CA ASN A 137 16.11 3.05 7.62
C ASN A 137 16.11 4.33 8.48
N ASN A 138 15.37 5.36 8.07
CA ASN A 138 15.44 6.69 8.71
C ASN A 138 14.09 7.20 9.23
N LEU A 139 12.96 6.61 8.81
CA LEU A 139 11.61 7.09 9.15
C LEU A 139 10.81 6.09 10.00
N SER A 140 11.44 5.09 10.61
CA SER A 140 10.79 4.11 11.51
C SER A 140 10.79 4.55 12.99
N ASN A 141 10.61 5.83 13.26
CA ASN A 141 10.51 6.37 14.62
C ASN A 141 9.03 6.55 15.04
N GLU A 142 8.79 6.71 16.35
CA GLU A 142 7.42 6.75 16.91
C GLU A 142 6.58 7.92 16.38
N GLU A 143 7.19 9.09 16.20
CA GLU A 143 6.54 10.28 15.67
C GLU A 143 6.07 10.07 14.22
N HIS A 144 6.95 9.53 13.38
CA HIS A 144 6.64 9.26 11.98
C HIS A 144 5.61 8.13 11.83
N GLU A 145 5.71 7.08 12.63
CA GLU A 145 4.69 6.01 12.68
C GLU A 145 3.32 6.57 13.11
N LYS A 146 3.28 7.58 13.99
CA LYS A 146 2.05 8.29 14.34
C LYS A 146 1.48 9.05 13.14
N GLU A 147 2.30 9.77 12.39
CA GLU A 147 1.86 10.45 11.16
C GLU A 147 1.29 9.47 10.12
N VAL A 148 1.91 8.31 9.97
CA VAL A 148 1.43 7.25 9.07
C VAL A 148 0.05 6.76 9.51
N ARG A 149 -0.15 6.50 10.81
CA ARG A 149 -1.46 6.10 11.35
C ARG A 149 -2.53 7.18 11.15
N GLU A 150 -2.21 8.44 11.42
CA GLU A 150 -3.14 9.55 11.21
C GLU A 150 -3.53 9.69 9.74
N ALA A 151 -2.58 9.52 8.82
CA ALA A 151 -2.87 9.53 7.39
C ALA A 151 -3.79 8.38 6.96
N ILE A 152 -3.62 7.19 7.54
CA ILE A 152 -4.51 6.04 7.30
C ILE A 152 -5.94 6.35 7.76
N GLU A 153 -6.12 6.97 8.93
CA GLU A 153 -7.44 7.38 9.41
C GLU A 153 -8.09 8.41 8.47
N LEU A 154 -7.34 9.44 8.06
CA LEU A 154 -7.85 10.44 7.12
C LEU A 154 -8.28 9.82 5.79
N LEU A 155 -7.48 8.90 5.25
CA LEU A 155 -7.84 8.16 4.03
C LEU A 155 -9.10 7.32 4.24
N ARG A 156 -9.18 6.58 5.34
CA ARG A 156 -10.33 5.72 5.67
C ARG A 156 -11.62 6.54 5.75
N GLU A 157 -11.61 7.63 6.49
CA GLU A 157 -12.79 8.49 6.65
C GLU A 157 -13.16 9.20 5.34
N SER A 158 -12.17 9.67 4.58
CA SER A 158 -12.40 10.28 3.26
C SER A 158 -13.06 9.31 2.28
N ILE A 159 -12.67 8.04 2.32
CA ILE A 159 -13.15 7.01 1.40
C ILE A 159 -14.55 6.51 1.80
N LYS A 160 -14.82 6.34 3.11
CA LYS A 160 -16.16 5.95 3.61
C LYS A 160 -17.26 6.92 3.19
N ASN A 161 -16.94 8.21 3.17
CA ASN A 161 -17.92 9.28 2.87
C ASN A 161 -18.17 9.48 1.36
N ARG A 162 -17.54 8.69 0.50
CA ARG A 162 -17.73 8.74 -0.96
C ARG A 162 -18.65 7.61 -1.42
N SER A 163 -19.73 7.97 -2.11
CA SER A 163 -20.45 7.01 -2.95
C SER A 163 -19.54 6.48 -4.06
N LEU A 164 -19.76 5.23 -4.47
CA LEU A 164 -19.17 4.67 -5.69
C LEU A 164 -19.70 5.41 -6.92
#